data_AF-A0A1T4NVN2-F1
#
_entry.id   AF-A0A1T4NVN2-F1
#
_cell.length_a   1.000
_cell.length_b   1.000
_cell.length_c   1.000
_cell.angle_alpha   90.00
_cell.angle_beta   90.00
_cell.angle_gamma   90.00
#
_symmetry.space_group_name_H-M   'P 1'
#
loop_
_entity.id
_entity.type
_entity.pdbx_description
1 polymer ?
#
loop_
_entity_poly.entity_id
_entity_poly.type
_entity_poly.pdbx_seq_one_letter_code
_entity_poly.pdbx_strand_id
1 'polypeptide(L)'
;MLFLWLYTFEFPPSDETECYLVFSGDACSLYERQLISLESSWIIFFQQLVLQFNQRFKVKRLDIALDDRNELPYFKVEQLIKLCKKKRYESRKRKFHIAESNVVGTKTSKTLYIGKRTSDIMFRIYDKDLETAQKEKRAVQELALGNVLKWNLSERQLTR
;
A
#
# COMPACT_ATOMS: atom_id res chain seq x y z
N MET A 1 -12.84 1.55 -23.00
CA MET A 1 -11.78 0.58 -23.33
C MET A 1 -10.86 0.48 -22.13
N LEU A 2 -11.11 -0.49 -21.24
CA LEU A 2 -10.36 -0.66 -19.99
C LEU A 2 -9.04 -1.39 -20.28
N PHE A 3 -7.94 -0.65 -20.29
CA PHE A 3 -6.60 -1.24 -20.32
C PHE A 3 -6.28 -1.81 -18.93
N LEU A 4 -6.33 -3.14 -18.83
CA LEU A 4 -5.86 -3.88 -17.68
C LEU A 4 -4.34 -4.03 -17.79
N TRP A 5 -3.57 -3.22 -17.08
CA TRP A 5 -2.13 -3.44 -16.96
C TRP A 5 -1.87 -4.53 -15.91
N LEU A 6 -1.84 -5.80 -16.33
CA LEU A 6 -1.08 -6.83 -15.61
C LEU A 6 0.40 -6.59 -15.94
N TYR A 7 1.21 -6.18 -14.96
CA TYR A 7 2.65 -6.12 -15.17
C TYR A 7 3.23 -7.53 -15.21
N THR A 8 4.12 -7.68 -16.18
CA THR A 8 4.70 -8.90 -16.73
C THR A 8 5.96 -9.34 -15.98
N PHE A 9 6.24 -10.63 -16.05
CA PHE A 9 7.51 -11.28 -15.73
C PHE A 9 8.69 -10.46 -16.31
N GLU A 10 9.58 -9.95 -15.47
CA GLU A 10 10.87 -9.39 -15.90
C GLU A 10 11.93 -10.49 -15.84
N PHE A 11 12.56 -10.79 -16.99
CA PHE A 11 13.75 -11.63 -17.05
C PHE A 11 14.97 -10.80 -16.61
N PRO A 12 15.79 -11.27 -15.67
CA PRO A 12 16.98 -10.56 -15.23
C PRO A 12 18.03 -10.48 -16.36
N PRO A 13 18.93 -9.47 -16.32
CA PRO A 13 19.96 -9.26 -17.34
C PRO A 13 21.12 -10.28 -17.30
N SER A 14 21.10 -11.31 -16.45
CA SER A 14 22.15 -12.34 -16.32
C SER A 14 21.57 -13.76 -16.33
N ASP A 15 22.40 -14.76 -16.68
CA ASP A 15 22.10 -16.20 -16.85
C ASP A 15 21.50 -16.94 -15.63
N GLU A 16 21.20 -16.23 -14.53
CA GLU A 16 20.43 -16.78 -13.42
C GLU A 16 18.94 -16.48 -13.65
N THR A 17 18.13 -17.52 -13.84
CA THR A 17 16.67 -17.43 -14.04
C THR A 17 15.94 -17.00 -12.76
N GLU A 18 16.18 -15.78 -12.30
CA GLU A 18 15.32 -15.13 -11.31
C GLU A 18 14.08 -14.56 -11.99
N CYS A 19 12.97 -14.42 -11.27
CA CYS A 19 11.80 -13.73 -11.78
C CYS A 19 11.16 -12.88 -10.69
N TYR A 20 10.63 -11.73 -11.08
CA TYR A 20 9.93 -10.82 -10.17
C TYR A 20 8.43 -10.90 -10.39
N LEU A 21 7.70 -11.19 -9.31
CA LEU A 21 6.24 -11.07 -9.28
C LEU A 21 5.86 -9.80 -8.53
N VAL A 22 5.25 -8.84 -9.23
CA VAL A 22 4.88 -7.53 -8.69
C VAL A 22 3.38 -7.33 -8.80
N PHE A 23 2.70 -7.26 -7.66
CA PHE A 23 1.29 -6.86 -7.60
C PHE A 23 1.17 -5.39 -7.19
N SER A 24 0.55 -4.59 -8.07
CA SER A 24 0.00 -3.29 -7.67
C SER A 24 -1.22 -3.48 -6.75
N GLY A 25 -1.69 -2.41 -6.10
CA GLY A 25 -2.91 -2.48 -5.28
C GLY A 25 -4.12 -2.96 -6.07
N ASP A 26 -4.31 -2.44 -7.29
CA ASP A 26 -5.38 -2.83 -8.20
C ASP A 26 -5.22 -4.30 -8.66
N ALA A 27 -3.98 -4.76 -8.87
CA ALA A 27 -3.69 -6.15 -9.21
C ALA A 27 -3.95 -7.10 -8.03
N CYS A 28 -3.65 -6.70 -6.77
CA CYS A 28 -4.04 -7.46 -5.59
C CYS A 28 -5.57 -7.62 -5.52
N SER A 29 -6.34 -6.53 -5.70
CA SER A 29 -7.80 -6.63 -5.68
C SER A 29 -8.37 -7.48 -6.81
N LEU A 30 -7.75 -7.45 -8.01
CA LEU A 30 -8.12 -8.35 -9.09
C LEU A 30 -7.83 -9.81 -8.75
N TYR A 31 -6.60 -10.09 -8.30
CA TYR A 31 -6.16 -11.45 -8.00
C TYR A 31 -6.91 -12.04 -6.81
N GLU A 32 -7.27 -11.24 -5.82
CA GLU A 32 -8.13 -11.67 -4.71
C GLU A 32 -9.48 -12.20 -5.19
N ARG A 33 -10.13 -11.52 -6.15
CA ARG A 33 -11.38 -12.02 -6.76
C ARG A 33 -11.18 -13.37 -7.46
N GLN A 34 -10.01 -13.56 -8.09
CA GLN A 34 -9.65 -14.83 -8.72
C GLN A 34 -9.36 -15.92 -7.68
N LEU A 35 -8.70 -15.60 -6.57
CA LEU A 35 -8.47 -16.55 -5.48
C LEU A 35 -9.80 -17.01 -4.89
N ILE A 36 -10.73 -16.09 -4.65
CA ILE A 36 -12.07 -16.40 -4.14
C ILE A 36 -12.82 -17.33 -5.10
N SER A 37 -12.78 -17.09 -6.42
CA SER A 37 -13.45 -17.95 -7.40
C SER A 37 -12.83 -19.34 -7.53
N LEU A 38 -11.57 -19.48 -7.10
CA LEU A 38 -10.84 -20.76 -7.02
C LEU A 38 -10.92 -21.40 -5.63
N GLU A 39 -11.83 -20.94 -4.76
CA GLU A 39 -11.96 -21.39 -3.36
C GLU A 39 -10.62 -21.33 -2.59
N SER A 40 -9.81 -20.33 -2.91
CA SER A 40 -8.48 -20.12 -2.37
C SER A 40 -8.40 -18.81 -1.58
N SER A 41 -7.22 -18.53 -1.03
CA SER A 41 -6.96 -17.31 -0.26
C SER A 41 -5.52 -16.86 -0.40
N TRP A 42 -5.24 -15.61 0.00
CA TRP A 42 -3.87 -15.12 0.11
C TRP A 42 -2.99 -15.99 1.02
N ILE A 43 -3.56 -16.56 2.08
CA ILE A 43 -2.85 -17.45 2.99
C ILE A 43 -2.37 -18.70 2.22
N ILE A 44 -3.27 -19.34 1.48
CA ILE A 44 -2.93 -20.53 0.67
C ILE A 44 -1.91 -20.15 -0.41
N PHE A 45 -2.09 -19.02 -1.09
CA PHE A 45 -1.14 -18.52 -2.08
C PHE A 45 0.29 -18.38 -1.52
N PHE A 46 0.45 -17.67 -0.39
CA PHE A 46 1.77 -17.50 0.21
C PHE A 46 2.34 -18.81 0.77
N GLN A 47 1.51 -19.68 1.33
CA GLN A 47 1.94 -21.02 1.77
C GLN A 47 2.48 -21.84 0.60
N GLN A 48 1.80 -21.84 -0.56
CA GLN A 48 2.27 -22.54 -1.74
C GLN A 48 3.61 -21.98 -2.25
N LEU A 49 3.79 -20.65 -2.24
CA LEU A 49 5.08 -20.05 -2.61
C LEU A 49 6.21 -20.47 -1.67
N VAL A 50 5.97 -20.48 -0.36
CA VAL A 50 6.96 -20.92 0.64
C VAL A 50 7.25 -22.42 0.50
N LEU A 51 6.23 -23.25 0.30
CA LEU A 51 6.40 -24.71 0.19
C LEU A 51 7.09 -25.14 -1.10
N GLN A 52 6.73 -24.53 -2.25
CA GLN A 52 7.25 -24.94 -3.55
C GLN A 52 8.66 -24.40 -3.82
N PHE A 53 8.97 -23.19 -3.36
CA PHE A 53 10.23 -22.52 -3.68
C PHE A 53 11.19 -22.39 -2.48
N ASN A 54 10.71 -22.61 -1.25
CA ASN A 54 11.50 -22.62 -0.02
C ASN A 54 12.46 -21.41 0.05
N GLN A 55 13.77 -21.64 0.23
CA GLN A 55 14.79 -20.58 0.33
C GLN A 55 14.97 -19.73 -0.94
N ARG A 56 14.40 -20.17 -2.08
CA ARG A 56 14.43 -19.41 -3.34
C ARG A 56 13.34 -18.34 -3.39
N PHE A 57 12.28 -18.46 -2.60
CA PHE A 57 11.25 -17.43 -2.50
C PHE A 57 11.66 -16.32 -1.54
N LYS A 58 11.80 -15.10 -2.06
CA LYS A 58 12.17 -13.93 -1.27
C LYS A 58 11.14 -12.83 -1.44
N VAL A 59 10.54 -12.40 -0.34
CA VAL A 59 9.61 -11.25 -0.34
C VAL A 59 10.42 -9.96 -0.22
N LYS A 60 10.62 -9.28 -1.35
CA LYS A 60 11.33 -7.99 -1.38
C LYS A 60 10.51 -6.85 -0.79
N ARG A 61 9.19 -6.88 -0.96
CA ARG A 61 8.29 -5.84 -0.47
C ARG A 61 6.89 -6.41 -0.22
N LEU A 62 6.33 -6.08 0.94
CA LEU A 62 4.96 -6.40 1.31
C LEU A 62 4.29 -5.16 1.87
N ASP A 63 3.10 -4.87 1.35
CA ASP A 63 2.30 -3.71 1.69
C ASP A 63 0.99 -4.21 2.32
N ILE A 64 0.82 -4.05 3.63
CA ILE A 64 -0.41 -4.42 4.34
C ILE A 64 -1.25 -3.16 4.53
N ALA A 65 -2.53 -3.21 4.19
CA ALA A 65 -3.46 -2.08 4.34
C ALA A 65 -4.58 -2.43 5.31
N LEU A 66 -4.94 -1.48 6.16
CA LEU A 66 -6.10 -1.49 7.03
C LEU A 66 -7.01 -0.33 6.60
N ASP A 67 -8.19 -0.67 6.05
CA ASP A 67 -9.22 0.30 5.68
C ASP A 67 -10.17 0.50 6.89
N ASP A 68 -10.32 1.74 7.34
CA ASP A 68 -11.31 2.18 8.32
C ASP A 68 -12.61 2.59 7.59
N ARG A 69 -13.57 1.67 7.57
CA ARG A 69 -14.88 1.82 6.91
C ARG A 69 -16.03 2.03 7.90
N ASN A 70 -15.72 2.45 9.12
CA ASN A 70 -16.74 2.66 10.16
C ASN A 70 -17.55 3.94 9.85
N GLU A 71 -18.84 3.95 10.21
CA GLU A 71 -19.70 5.15 10.09
C GLU A 71 -19.09 6.34 10.84
N LEU A 72 -18.57 6.07 12.05
CA LEU A 72 -17.70 6.99 12.77
C LEU A 72 -16.25 6.49 12.65
N PRO A 73 -15.38 7.22 11.92
CA PRO A 73 -13.99 6.81 11.76
C PRO A 73 -13.25 6.75 13.10
N TYR A 74 -12.47 5.70 13.32
CA TYR A 74 -11.58 5.58 14.49
C TYR A 74 -10.52 6.68 14.51
N PHE A 75 -10.10 7.15 13.34
CA PHE A 75 -9.15 8.23 13.21
C PHE A 75 -9.42 9.10 11.98
N LYS A 76 -9.08 10.38 12.08
CA LYS A 76 -8.92 11.26 10.92
C LYS A 76 -7.45 11.53 10.70
N VAL A 77 -7.00 11.54 9.44
CA VAL A 77 -5.60 11.80 9.09
C VAL A 77 -5.09 13.11 9.71
N GLU A 78 -5.94 14.14 9.72
CA GLU A 78 -5.63 15.45 10.32
C GLU A 78 -5.40 15.39 11.84
N GLN A 79 -6.12 14.54 12.56
CA GLN A 79 -5.92 14.36 14.00
C GLN A 79 -4.53 13.76 14.26
N LEU A 80 -4.15 12.75 13.49
CA LEU A 80 -2.84 12.12 13.59
C LEU A 80 -1.69 13.08 13.22
N ILE A 81 -1.90 13.91 12.18
CA ILE A 81 -0.97 14.98 11.82
C ILE A 81 -0.80 15.97 12.98
N LYS A 82 -1.89 16.39 13.63
CA LYS A 82 -1.84 17.29 14.80
C LYS A 82 -1.05 16.68 15.95
N LEU A 83 -1.21 15.37 16.22
CA LEU A 83 -0.41 14.66 17.23
C LEU A 83 1.08 14.64 16.87
N CYS A 84 1.42 14.35 15.61
CA CYS A 84 2.80 14.36 15.13
C CYS A 84 3.46 15.74 15.29
N LYS A 85 2.76 16.82 14.89
CA LYS A 85 3.23 18.22 15.04
C LYS A 85 3.43 18.61 16.52
N LYS A 86 2.59 18.10 17.42
CA LYS A 86 2.72 18.29 18.87
C LYS A 86 3.80 17.40 19.52
N LYS A 87 4.59 16.66 18.72
CA LYS A 87 5.57 15.67 19.20
C LYS A 87 4.95 14.60 20.12
N ARG A 88 3.66 14.30 19.93
CA ARG A 88 2.93 13.26 20.67
C ARG A 88 2.89 11.95 19.89
N TYR A 89 4.08 11.50 19.47
CA TYR A 89 4.28 10.19 18.86
C TYR A 89 5.70 9.73 19.15
N GLU A 90 5.90 8.42 19.30
CA GLU A 90 7.21 7.81 19.43
C GLU A 90 7.41 6.81 18.29
N SER A 91 8.57 6.86 17.64
CA SER A 91 8.93 5.93 16.57
C SER A 91 10.43 5.75 16.51
N ARG A 92 10.89 4.53 16.20
CA ARG A 92 12.31 4.23 15.95
C ARG A 92 12.89 5.10 14.84
N LYS A 93 12.06 5.55 13.89
CA LYS A 93 12.43 6.47 12.79
C LYS A 93 11.78 7.83 13.08
N ARG A 94 12.49 8.72 13.80
CA ARG A 94 11.99 10.01 14.36
C ARG A 94 11.58 11.10 13.35
N LYS A 95 11.20 10.74 12.12
CA LYS A 95 10.80 11.72 11.09
C LYS A 95 9.46 11.30 10.48
N PHE A 96 8.55 12.26 10.42
CA PHE A 96 7.34 12.18 9.63
C PHE A 96 7.42 13.19 8.48
N HIS A 97 6.66 12.93 7.43
CA HIS A 97 6.47 13.82 6.30
C HIS A 97 4.98 13.92 5.99
N ILE A 98 4.53 15.11 5.62
CA ILE A 98 3.13 15.34 5.21
C ILE A 98 3.18 15.70 3.74
N ALA A 99 2.51 14.90 2.92
CA ALA A 99 2.24 15.26 1.54
C ALA A 99 0.84 15.87 1.46
N GLU A 100 0.72 16.97 0.72
CA GLU A 100 -0.54 17.67 0.51
C GLU A 100 -0.79 17.74 -1.00
N SER A 101 -2.03 17.48 -1.42
CA SER A 101 -2.44 17.55 -2.82
C SER A 101 -3.80 18.21 -2.96
N ASN A 102 -3.95 19.07 -3.97
CA ASN A 102 -5.22 19.74 -4.22
C ASN A 102 -6.17 18.80 -4.94
N VAL A 103 -7.31 18.49 -4.32
CA VAL A 103 -8.45 17.85 -4.99
C VAL A 103 -9.29 18.95 -5.61
N VAL A 104 -9.66 18.78 -6.88
CA VAL A 104 -10.43 19.78 -7.63
C VAL A 104 -11.72 20.11 -6.87
N GLY A 105 -11.87 21.38 -6.52
CA GLY A 105 -13.16 21.93 -6.14
C GLY A 105 -13.60 21.82 -4.68
N THR A 106 -12.77 21.51 -3.67
CA THR A 106 -13.03 21.97 -2.27
C THR A 106 -12.03 21.57 -1.15
N LYS A 107 -11.15 20.56 -1.28
CA LYS A 107 -10.25 20.15 -0.16
C LYS A 107 -8.84 19.72 -0.59
N THR A 108 -7.83 20.12 0.19
CA THR A 108 -6.47 19.57 0.10
C THR A 108 -6.44 18.20 0.78
N SER A 109 -6.16 17.14 0.03
CA SER A 109 -5.92 15.81 0.58
C SER A 109 -4.57 15.79 1.29
N LYS A 110 -4.52 15.16 2.46
CA LYS A 110 -3.29 15.04 3.26
C LYS A 110 -2.93 13.58 3.43
N THR A 111 -1.67 13.26 3.22
CA THR A 111 -1.10 11.95 3.50
C THR A 111 0.01 12.12 4.53
N LEU A 112 -0.09 11.39 5.63
CA LEU A 112 0.94 11.31 6.67
C LEU A 112 1.85 10.11 6.41
N TYR A 113 3.14 10.37 6.27
CA TYR A 113 4.19 9.36 6.22
C TYR A 113 4.95 9.36 7.55
N ILE A 114 5.16 8.19 8.15
CA ILE A 114 6.04 8.01 9.32
C ILE A 114 7.15 7.02 8.92
N GLY A 115 8.40 7.46 9.03
CA GLY A 115 9.55 6.75 8.45
C GLY A 115 9.94 7.30 7.07
N LYS A 116 10.98 6.70 6.48
CA LYS A 116 11.47 7.08 5.14
C LYS A 116 11.02 6.03 4.13
N ARG A 117 10.88 6.43 2.86
CA ARG A 117 10.62 5.46 1.78
C ARG A 117 11.70 4.38 1.67
N THR A 118 12.93 4.73 2.05
CA THR A 118 14.09 3.83 1.99
C THR A 118 14.28 3.00 3.26
N SER A 119 13.42 3.11 4.28
CA SER A 119 13.53 2.25 5.46
C SER A 119 12.77 0.94 5.30
N ASP A 120 13.24 -0.09 6.02
CA ASP A 120 12.65 -1.44 6.04
C ASP A 120 11.17 -1.42 6.44
N ILE A 121 10.79 -0.40 7.22
CA ILE A 121 9.43 -0.16 7.64
C ILE A 121 9.04 1.30 7.41
N MET A 122 7.86 1.53 6.83
CA MET A 122 7.25 2.86 6.66
C MET A 122 5.72 2.78 6.83
N PHE A 123 5.15 3.75 7.53
CA PHE A 123 3.69 3.93 7.59
C PHE A 123 3.26 5.02 6.63
N ARG A 124 2.13 4.80 5.95
CA ARG A 124 1.43 5.78 5.13
C ARG A 124 -0.04 5.81 5.56
N ILE A 125 -0.51 6.96 6.00
CA ILE A 125 -1.88 7.15 6.50
C ILE A 125 -2.54 8.24 5.65
N TYR A 126 -3.67 7.93 5.04
CA TYR A 126 -4.32 8.81 4.08
C TYR A 126 -5.83 8.57 4.03
N ASP A 127 -6.54 9.53 3.47
CA ASP A 127 -7.96 9.43 3.15
C ASP A 127 -8.08 8.84 1.73
N LYS A 128 -8.63 7.62 1.63
CA LYS A 128 -8.68 6.88 0.36
C LYS A 128 -9.75 7.40 -0.58
N ASP A 129 -10.81 8.01 -0.05
CA ASP A 129 -11.82 8.69 -0.86
C ASP A 129 -11.21 9.89 -1.57
N LEU A 130 -10.46 10.70 -0.83
CA LEU A 130 -9.76 11.85 -1.41
C LEU A 130 -8.65 11.43 -2.38
N GLU A 131 -7.88 10.37 -2.08
CA GLU A 131 -6.86 9.86 -3.01
C GLU A 131 -7.50 9.36 -4.32
N THR A 132 -8.59 8.59 -4.21
CA THR A 132 -9.26 7.99 -5.37
C THR A 132 -9.93 9.06 -6.22
N ALA A 133 -10.65 10.00 -5.60
CA ALA A 133 -11.24 11.15 -6.30
C ALA A 133 -10.20 11.94 -7.08
N GLN A 134 -9.02 12.16 -6.50
CA GLN A 134 -7.91 12.82 -7.17
C GLN A 134 -7.37 12.00 -8.35
N LYS A 135 -7.14 10.70 -8.16
CA LYS A 135 -6.62 9.79 -9.20
C LYS A 135 -7.57 9.70 -10.40
N GLU A 136 -8.87 9.65 -10.12
CA GLU A 136 -9.93 9.46 -11.12
C GLU A 136 -10.54 10.78 -11.63
N LYS A 137 -10.11 11.93 -11.08
CA LYS A 137 -10.64 13.26 -11.39
C LYS A 137 -12.17 13.36 -11.25
N ARG A 138 -12.73 12.75 -10.21
CA ARG A 138 -14.18 12.75 -9.93
C ARG A 138 -14.52 13.36 -8.57
N ALA A 139 -15.82 13.60 -8.34
CA ALA A 139 -16.31 14.15 -7.09
C ALA A 139 -16.19 13.13 -5.93
N VAL A 140 -15.79 13.61 -4.75
CA VAL A 140 -15.61 12.78 -3.54
C VAL A 140 -16.95 12.21 -3.03
N GLN A 141 -18.07 12.89 -3.31
CA GLN A 141 -19.41 12.52 -2.82
C GLN A 141 -19.91 11.17 -3.35
N GLU A 142 -19.25 10.61 -4.36
CA GLU A 142 -19.57 9.31 -4.95
C GLU A 142 -18.79 8.14 -4.30
N LEU A 143 -17.95 8.42 -3.29
CA LEU A 143 -17.01 7.47 -2.70
C LEU A 143 -17.30 7.20 -1.22
N ALA A 144 -17.15 5.94 -0.80
CA ALA A 144 -17.36 5.47 0.57
C ALA A 144 -16.30 4.41 0.97
N LEU A 145 -15.02 4.70 0.71
CA LEU A 145 -13.86 3.83 0.95
C LEU A 145 -13.18 4.08 2.31
N GLY A 146 -13.28 5.30 2.85
CA GLY A 146 -12.83 5.65 4.20
C GLY A 146 -11.33 5.99 4.34
N ASN A 147 -10.85 5.99 5.59
CA ASN A 147 -9.44 6.26 5.89
C ASN A 147 -8.62 4.97 5.79
N VAL A 148 -7.36 5.08 5.40
CA VAL A 148 -6.48 3.92 5.26
C VAL A 148 -5.17 4.13 5.99
N LEU A 149 -4.82 3.13 6.78
CA LEU A 149 -3.49 2.93 7.33
C LEU A 149 -2.79 1.84 6.52
N LYS A 150 -1.71 2.22 5.85
CA LYS A 150 -0.88 1.29 5.10
C LYS A 150 0.48 1.12 5.77
N TRP A 151 0.88 -0.12 5.96
CA TRP A 151 2.17 -0.51 6.50
C TRP A 151 2.99 -1.20 5.41
N ASN A 152 4.13 -0.59 5.07
CA ASN A 152 5.08 -1.18 4.16
C ASN A 152 6.19 -1.88 4.95
N LEU A 153 6.42 -3.16 4.63
CA LEU A 153 7.62 -3.91 4.93
C LEU A 153 8.45 -4.04 3.65
N SER A 154 9.73 -3.73 3.72
CA SER A 154 10.69 -3.95 2.63
C SER A 154 11.90 -4.69 3.15
N GLU A 155 12.28 -5.77 2.46
CA GLU A 155 13.59 -6.37 2.63
C GLU A 155 14.58 -5.53 1.84
N ARG A 156 15.57 -4.95 2.52
CA ARG A 156 16.74 -4.44 1.83
C ARG A 156 17.72 -5.57 1.64
N GLN A 157 17.94 -5.96 0.38
CA GLN A 157 19.24 -6.48 -0.02
C GLN A 157 20.22 -5.32 0.24
N LEU A 158 20.88 -5.33 1.40
CA LEU A 158 22.13 -4.60 1.53
C LEU A 158 23.04 -5.28 0.50
N THR A 159 23.20 -4.68 -0.66
CA THR A 159 24.30 -5.01 -1.57
C THR A 159 25.57 -4.95 -0.74
N ARG A 160 26.08 -6.13 -0.38
CA ARG A 160 27.47 -6.37 -0.05
C ARG A 160 28.11 -6.94 -1.29
#